data_AF-A0A9W5FRG9-F1
#
_entry.id   AF-A0A9W5FRG9-F1
#
_cell.length_a   1.000
_cell.length_b   1.000
_cell.length_c   1.000
_cell.angle_alpha   90.00
_cell.angle_beta   90.00
_cell.angle_gamma   90.00
#
_symmetry.space_group_name_H-M   'P 1'
#
loop_
_entity.id
_entity.type
_entity.pdbx_description
1 polymer ?
#
loop_
_entity_poly.entity_id
_entity_poly.type
_entity_poly.pdbx_seq_one_letter_code
_entity_poly.pdbx_strand_id
1 'polypeptide(L)'
;MNLEPTKYESLEAEAIKMMLSQNKLNEEGLALRLYLITVIETFKAMNKKIKTNYNTHMIRNLEQLASDYDKALSAHGLISDKQFTAMKKAQLDVVNKTLYPAQTKKKK
;
A
#
# COMPACT_ATOMS: atom_id res chain seq x y z
N MET A 1 45.02 -3.41 -9.97
CA MET A 1 44.52 -2.13 -9.42
C MET A 1 44.21 -2.36 -7.95
N ASN A 2 45.03 -1.84 -7.05
CA ASN A 2 44.71 -1.82 -5.62
C ASN A 2 43.90 -0.54 -5.37
N LEU A 3 42.59 -0.69 -5.17
CA LEU A 3 41.80 0.36 -4.54
C LEU A 3 42.32 0.49 -3.10
N GLU A 4 42.71 1.69 -2.67
CA GLU A 4 43.15 1.91 -1.30
C GLU A 4 42.06 1.48 -0.30
N PRO A 5 42.41 0.87 0.85
CA PRO A 5 41.45 0.31 1.83
C PRO A 5 40.34 1.30 2.23
N THR A 6 40.69 2.58 2.35
CA THR A 6 39.78 3.70 2.68
C THR A 6 38.70 3.94 1.62
N LYS A 7 38.97 3.68 0.33
CA LYS A 7 37.96 3.80 -0.74
C LYS A 7 36.98 2.64 -0.72
N TYR A 8 37.44 1.43 -0.34
CA TYR A 8 36.57 0.26 -0.22
C TYR A 8 35.59 0.42 0.95
N GLU A 9 36.09 0.83 2.12
CA GLU A 9 35.25 1.14 3.29
C GLU A 9 34.23 2.26 3.02
N SER A 10 34.63 3.29 2.25
CA SER A 10 33.70 4.35 1.82
C SER A 10 32.60 3.84 0.90
N LEU A 11 32.92 2.95 -0.04
CA LEU A 11 31.94 2.34 -0.95
C LEU A 11 30.98 1.40 -0.22
N GLU A 12 31.48 0.61 0.73
CA GLU A 12 30.64 -0.23 1.59
C GLU A 12 29.67 0.61 2.44
N ALA A 13 30.15 1.69 3.05
CA ALA A 13 29.32 2.60 3.81
C ALA A 13 28.24 3.28 2.95
N GLU A 14 28.56 3.63 1.71
CA GLU A 14 27.60 4.21 0.76
C GLU A 14 26.56 3.18 0.29
N ALA A 15 26.97 1.94 0.00
CA ALA A 15 26.08 0.85 -0.33
C ALA A 15 25.09 0.55 0.81
N ILE A 16 25.56 0.53 2.06
CA ILE A 16 24.70 0.36 3.25
C ILE A 16 23.68 1.50 3.35
N LYS A 17 24.09 2.76 3.15
CA LYS A 17 23.16 3.91 3.14
C LYS A 17 22.10 3.80 2.05
N MET A 18 22.49 3.36 0.85
CA MET A 18 21.55 3.14 -0.25
C MET A 18 20.56 2.02 0.08
N MET A 19 21.02 0.91 0.66
CA MET A 19 20.15 -0.19 1.10
C MET A 19 19.14 0.27 2.17
N LEU A 20 19.59 1.01 3.19
CA LEU A 20 18.70 1.55 4.22
C LEU A 20 17.68 2.54 3.64
N SER A 21 18.11 3.40 2.71
CA SER A 21 17.21 4.35 2.03
C SER A 21 16.16 3.64 1.18
N GLN A 22 16.56 2.59 0.45
CA GLN A 22 15.64 1.76 -0.31
C GLN A 22 14.61 1.09 0.61
N ASN A 23 15.04 0.52 1.73
CA ASN A 23 14.14 -0.10 2.71
C ASN A 23 13.09 0.89 3.23
N LYS A 24 13.52 2.12 3.58
CA LYS A 24 12.61 3.17 4.02
C LYS A 24 11.59 3.57 2.94
N LEU A 25 12.05 3.77 1.70
CA LEU A 25 11.16 4.07 0.57
C LEU A 25 10.14 2.93 0.33
N ASN A 26 10.54 1.68 0.55
CA ASN A 26 9.65 0.53 0.44
C ASN A 26 8.57 0.52 1.53
N GLU A 27 8.95 0.80 2.78
CA GLU A 27 8.03 0.90 3.91
C GLU A 27 7.00 2.02 3.68
N GLU A 28 7.46 3.20 3.25
CA GLU A 28 6.61 4.34 2.94
C GLU A 28 5.67 4.03 1.76
N GLY A 29 6.17 3.38 0.70
CA GLY A 29 5.36 2.95 -0.44
C GLY A 29 4.30 1.91 -0.05
N LEU A 30 4.64 0.98 0.84
CA LEU A 30 3.71 -0.01 1.37
C LEU A 30 2.62 0.64 2.24
N ALA A 31 2.99 1.58 3.11
CA ALA A 31 2.04 2.33 3.91
C ALA A 31 1.06 3.13 3.05
N LEU A 32 1.57 3.82 2.03
CA LEU A 32 0.74 4.58 1.09
C LEU A 32 -0.26 3.69 0.35
N ARG A 33 0.17 2.49 -0.07
CA ARG A 33 -0.71 1.50 -0.74
C ARG A 33 -1.83 1.00 0.17
N LEU A 34 -1.55 0.70 1.43
CA LEU A 34 -2.57 0.31 2.41
C LEU A 34 -3.54 1.47 2.70
N TYR A 35 -3.03 2.69 2.73
CA TYR A 35 -3.84 3.89 2.89
C TYR A 35 -4.80 4.08 1.69
N LEU A 36 -4.32 3.91 0.45
CA LEU A 36 -5.17 4.01 -0.75
C LEU A 36 -6.36 3.05 -0.72
N ILE A 37 -6.18 1.81 -0.27
CA ILE A 37 -7.28 0.84 -0.08
C ILE A 37 -8.36 1.42 0.83
N THR A 38 -7.95 2.01 1.95
CA THR A 38 -8.87 2.60 2.93
C THR A 38 -9.66 3.77 2.35
N VAL A 39 -8.98 4.65 1.61
CA VAL A 39 -9.61 5.82 0.98
C VAL A 39 -10.61 5.40 -0.10
N ILE A 40 -10.25 4.46 -0.98
CA ILE A 40 -11.12 3.93 -2.04
C ILE A 40 -12.41 3.36 -1.45
N GLU A 41 -12.28 2.49 -0.45
CA GLU A 41 -13.44 1.85 0.19
C GLU A 41 -14.29 2.86 0.97
N THR A 42 -13.67 3.90 1.56
CA THR A 42 -14.41 5.00 2.19
C THR A 42 -15.27 5.75 1.18
N PHE A 43 -14.72 6.09 0.00
CA PHE A 43 -15.51 6.74 -1.05
C PHE A 43 -16.63 5.84 -1.59
N LYS A 44 -16.37 4.53 -1.74
CA LYS A 44 -17.42 3.55 -2.10
C LYS A 44 -18.53 3.51 -1.04
N ALA A 45 -18.16 3.48 0.24
CA ALA A 45 -19.11 3.48 1.35
C ALA A 45 -19.93 4.79 1.37
N MET A 46 -19.29 5.93 1.14
CA MET A 46 -19.97 7.23 1.01
C MET A 46 -20.98 7.23 -0.13
N ASN A 47 -20.56 6.83 -1.34
CA ASN A 47 -21.44 6.71 -2.51
C ASN A 47 -22.67 5.84 -2.21
N LYS A 48 -22.45 4.69 -1.55
CA LYS A 48 -23.53 3.78 -1.13
C LYS A 48 -24.46 4.41 -0.10
N LYS A 49 -23.91 5.05 0.94
CA LYS A 49 -24.68 5.64 2.05
C LYS A 49 -25.59 6.77 1.58
N ILE A 50 -25.09 7.64 0.70
CA ILE A 50 -25.85 8.80 0.19
C ILE A 50 -26.54 8.52 -1.15
N LYS A 51 -26.50 7.26 -1.64
CA LYS A 51 -27.10 6.82 -2.91
C LYS A 51 -26.70 7.69 -4.10
N THR A 52 -25.41 8.02 -4.20
CA THR A 52 -24.83 8.82 -5.29
C THR A 52 -23.73 8.07 -6.02
N ASN A 53 -23.37 8.58 -7.19
CA ASN A 53 -22.21 8.18 -7.98
C ASN A 53 -21.15 9.30 -8.08
N TYR A 54 -21.28 10.40 -7.32
CA TYR A 54 -20.41 11.57 -7.40
C TYR A 54 -18.90 11.23 -7.39
N ASN A 55 -18.46 10.32 -6.52
CA ASN A 55 -17.04 9.99 -6.40
C ASN A 55 -16.54 8.96 -7.43
N THR A 56 -17.35 8.53 -8.41
CA THR A 56 -17.00 7.41 -9.30
C THR A 56 -15.69 7.65 -10.07
N HIS A 57 -15.50 8.85 -10.61
CA HIS A 57 -14.27 9.20 -11.33
C HIS A 57 -13.04 9.21 -10.40
N MET A 58 -13.19 9.76 -9.20
CA MET A 58 -12.11 9.78 -8.21
C MET A 58 -11.74 8.37 -7.74
N ILE A 59 -12.74 7.52 -7.45
CA ILE A 59 -12.55 6.11 -7.12
C ILE A 59 -11.75 5.41 -8.21
N ARG A 60 -12.14 5.59 -9.48
CA ARG A 60 -11.44 4.96 -10.61
C ARG A 60 -9.98 5.40 -10.73
N ASN A 61 -9.71 6.70 -10.54
CA ASN A 61 -8.34 7.21 -10.57
C ASN A 61 -7.50 6.64 -9.41
N LEU A 62 -8.08 6.54 -8.22
CA LEU A 62 -7.41 5.95 -7.05
C LEU A 62 -7.19 4.44 -7.22
N GLU A 63 -8.14 3.72 -7.83
CA GLU A 63 -7.99 2.30 -8.17
C GLU A 63 -6.86 2.08 -9.18
N GLN A 64 -6.75 2.96 -10.19
CA GLN A 64 -5.62 2.93 -11.13
C GLN A 64 -4.29 3.18 -10.42
N LEU A 65 -4.22 4.21 -9.58
CA LEU A 65 -3.02 4.52 -8.80
C LEU A 65 -2.61 3.34 -7.91
N ALA A 66 -3.57 2.72 -7.21
CA ALA A 66 -3.31 1.54 -6.39
C ALA A 66 -2.78 0.37 -7.25
N SER A 67 -3.35 0.14 -8.44
CA SER A 67 -2.84 -0.86 -9.38
C SER A 67 -1.43 -0.56 -9.89
N ASP A 68 -1.07 0.71 -10.07
CA ASP A 68 0.28 1.08 -10.53
C ASP A 68 1.31 0.86 -9.42
N TYR A 69 0.97 1.19 -8.17
CA TYR A 69 1.75 0.78 -7.00
C TYR A 69 1.86 -0.74 -6.89
N ASP A 70 0.78 -1.48 -7.22
CA ASP A 70 0.80 -2.94 -7.19
C ASP A 70 1.88 -3.52 -8.12
N LYS A 71 1.99 -2.97 -9.34
CA LYS A 71 2.97 -3.39 -10.33
C LYS A 71 4.40 -2.99 -9.95
N ALA A 72 4.59 -1.75 -9.49
CA ALA A 72 5.91 -1.25 -9.11
C ALA A 72 6.54 -2.09 -7.99
N LEU A 73 5.80 -2.38 -6.92
CA LEU A 73 6.31 -3.17 -5.79
C LEU A 73 6.64 -4.62 -6.17
N SER A 74 5.86 -5.23 -7.07
CA SER A 74 6.11 -6.58 -7.57
C SER A 74 7.34 -6.64 -8.49
N ALA A 75 7.48 -5.68 -9.42
CA ALA A 75 8.60 -5.60 -10.36
C ALA A 75 9.97 -5.41 -9.68
N HIS A 76 9.99 -4.72 -8.53
CA HIS A 76 11.21 -4.46 -7.77
C HIS A 76 11.50 -5.53 -6.70
N GLY A 77 10.69 -6.60 -6.60
CA GLY A 77 10.91 -7.71 -5.68
C GLY A 77 10.85 -7.33 -4.20
N LEU A 78 10.16 -6.23 -3.88
CA LEU A 78 10.24 -5.58 -2.56
C LEU A 78 9.42 -6.33 -1.50
N ILE A 79 8.34 -6.99 -1.91
CA ILE A 79 7.56 -7.91 -1.11
C ILE A 79 7.10 -9.08 -2.00
N SER A 80 6.96 -10.27 -1.43
CA SER A 80 6.34 -11.37 -2.18
C SER A 80 4.86 -11.12 -2.43
N ASP A 81 4.32 -11.59 -3.55
CA ASP A 81 2.89 -11.50 -3.88
C ASP A 81 2.00 -12.09 -2.77
N LYS A 82 2.50 -13.12 -2.07
CA LYS A 82 1.81 -13.73 -0.93
C LYS A 82 1.72 -12.79 0.27
N GLN A 83 2.84 -12.16 0.65
CA GLN A 83 2.85 -11.15 1.72
C GLN A 83 1.95 -9.98 1.37
N PHE A 84 2.05 -9.50 0.12
CA PHE A 84 1.19 -8.42 -0.35
C PHE A 84 -0.29 -8.77 -0.22
N THR A 85 -0.69 -9.92 -0.75
CA THR A 85 -2.09 -10.38 -0.74
C THR A 85 -2.62 -10.49 0.69
N ALA A 86 -1.81 -11.00 1.62
CA ALA A 86 -2.18 -11.09 3.03
C ALA A 86 -2.42 -9.71 3.66
N MET A 87 -1.52 -8.74 3.42
CA MET A 87 -1.66 -7.37 3.93
C MET A 87 -2.87 -6.65 3.34
N LYS A 88 -3.08 -6.75 2.02
CA LYS A 88 -4.25 -6.19 1.34
C LYS A 88 -5.54 -6.76 1.93
N LYS A 89 -5.60 -8.08 2.14
CA LYS A 89 -6.76 -8.74 2.74
C LYS A 89 -6.99 -8.24 4.17
N ALA A 90 -5.95 -8.20 5.00
CA ALA A 90 -6.06 -7.72 6.38
C ALA A 90 -6.59 -6.28 6.44
N GLN A 91 -6.09 -5.40 5.56
CA GLN A 91 -6.56 -4.02 5.47
C GLN A 91 -8.03 -3.96 5.04
N LEU A 92 -8.41 -4.70 3.99
CA LEU A 92 -9.80 -4.77 3.54
C LEU A 92 -10.73 -5.31 4.64
N ASP A 93 -10.30 -6.30 5.41
CA ASP A 93 -11.09 -6.87 6.51
C ASP A 93 -11.32 -5.83 7.63
N VAL A 94 -10.30 -5.03 7.99
CA VAL A 94 -10.43 -3.92 8.95
C VAL A 94 -11.37 -2.84 8.43
N VAL A 95 -11.18 -2.43 7.19
CA VAL A 95 -11.99 -1.40 6.53
C VAL A 95 -13.45 -1.84 6.41
N ASN A 96 -13.70 -3.08 6.01
CA ASN A 96 -15.05 -3.63 5.89
C ASN A 96 -15.77 -3.69 7.24
N LYS A 97 -15.09 -4.13 8.30
CA LYS A 97 -15.65 -4.12 9.67
C LYS A 97 -16.01 -2.71 10.12
N THR A 98 -15.22 -1.71 9.73
CA THR A 98 -15.39 -0.32 10.14
C THR A 98 -16.50 0.39 9.34
N LEU A 99 -16.50 0.24 8.02
CA LEU A 99 -17.40 0.95 7.11
C LEU A 99 -18.76 0.26 6.93
N TYR A 100 -18.76 -1.07 7.04
CA TYR A 100 -19.95 -1.91 6.89
C TYR A 100 -20.11 -2.81 8.11
N PRO A 101 -20.28 -2.23 9.33
CA PRO A 101 -20.52 -3.04 10.51
C PRO A 101 -21.74 -3.91 10.21
N ALA A 102 -21.57 -5.23 10.36
CA ALA A 102 -22.67 -6.16 10.18
C ALA A 102 -23.83 -5.60 11.01
N GLN A 103 -24.95 -5.30 10.35
CA GLN A 103 -26.17 -5.00 11.07
C GLN A 103 -26.46 -6.26 11.88
N THR A 104 -26.06 -6.27 13.15
CA THR A 104 -26.52 -7.23 14.14
C THR A 104 -28.03 -7.18 13.99
N LYS A 105 -28.56 -8.22 13.35
CA LYS A 105 -29.99 -8.45 13.23
C LYS A 105 -30.54 -8.17 14.62
N LYS A 106 -31.36 -7.12 14.77
CA LYS A 106 -32.27 -7.04 15.90
C LYS A 106 -33.05 -8.34 15.84
N LYS A 107 -32.72 -9.29 16.71
CA LYS A 107 -33.60 -10.41 16.99
C LYS A 107 -34.90 -9.77 17.46
N LYS A 108 -35.96 -10.01 16.68
CA LYS A 108 -37.33 -9.72 17.08
C LYS A 108 -37.62 -10.40 18.41
#